data_AF-A0A951Z0Z8-F1
#
_entry.id   AF-A0A951Z0Z8-F1
#
_cell.length_a   1.000
_cell.length_b   1.000
_cell.length_c   1.000
_cell.angle_alpha   90.00
_cell.angle_beta   90.00
_cell.angle_gamma   90.00
#
_symmetry.space_group_name_H-M   'P 1'
#
loop_
_entity.id
_entity.type
_entity.pdbx_description
1 polymer ?
#
loop_
_entity_poly.entity_id
_entity_poly.type
_entity_poly.pdbx_seq_one_letter_code
_entity_poly.pdbx_strand_id
1 'polypeptide(L)' 'DADSRIESSDGINVIRMPEHYGPLSPLLHVVPLQLLAYHTACARGTDVDKPRNLAKSVTVE' A
#
# COMPACT_ATOMS: atom_id res chain seq x y z
N ASP A 1 -10.30 12.01 -3.95
CA ASP A 1 -9.76 11.54 -5.25
C ASP A 1 -10.87 11.26 -6.27
N ALA A 2 -12.12 11.03 -5.85
CA ALA A 2 -13.28 10.88 -6.74
C ALA A 2 -13.42 12.02 -7.78
N ASP A 3 -13.15 13.28 -7.40
CA ASP A 3 -13.19 14.44 -8.32
C ASP A 3 -11.92 14.60 -9.19
N SER A 4 -10.95 13.71 -9.03
CA SER A 4 -9.74 13.71 -9.84
C SER A 4 -10.06 13.20 -11.24
N ARG A 5 -9.83 14.04 -12.25
CA ARG A 5 -9.93 13.69 -13.67
C ARG A 5 -8.76 12.85 -14.18
N ILE A 6 -8.07 12.14 -13.30
CA ILE A 6 -7.01 11.22 -13.69
C ILE A 6 -7.67 9.92 -14.12
N GLU A 7 -7.43 9.53 -15.36
CA GLU A 7 -7.91 8.29 -15.96
C GLU A 7 -6.74 7.37 -16.29
N SER A 8 -6.99 6.07 -16.30
CA SER A 8 -6.00 5.12 -16.79
C SER A 8 -5.75 5.39 -18.27
N SER A 9 -4.49 5.36 -18.67
CA SER A 9 -4.05 5.58 -20.05
C SER A 9 -2.77 4.78 -20.29
N ASP A 10 -2.17 4.87 -21.48
CA ASP A 10 -0.96 4.10 -21.78
C ASP A 10 0.18 4.48 -20.81
N GLY A 11 0.74 3.46 -20.14
CA GLY A 11 1.72 3.62 -19.07
C GLY A 11 1.18 4.16 -17.72
N ILE A 12 -0.13 4.42 -17.59
CA ILE A 12 -0.74 4.96 -16.37
C ILE A 12 -1.87 4.04 -15.87
N ASN A 13 -1.67 3.46 -14.69
CA ASN A 13 -2.67 2.65 -13.99
C ASN A 13 -3.24 3.42 -12.80
N VAL A 14 -4.55 3.66 -12.81
CA VAL A 14 -5.26 4.36 -11.72
C VAL A 14 -6.01 3.37 -10.83
N ILE A 15 -5.77 3.43 -9.53
CA ILE A 15 -6.59 2.76 -8.51
C ILE A 15 -7.45 3.83 -7.85
N ARG A 16 -8.76 3.80 -8.10
CA ARG A 16 -9.72 4.74 -7.51
C ARG A 16 -10.11 4.29 -6.11
N MET A 17 -10.00 5.17 -5.12
CA MET A 17 -10.48 4.90 -3.78
C MET A 17 -11.97 5.25 -3.66
N PRO A 18 -12.70 4.65 -2.70
CA PRO A 18 -14.01 5.12 -2.33
C PRO A 18 -13.93 6.57 -1.79
N GLU A 19 -15.06 7.29 -1.86
CA GLU A 19 -15.14 8.73 -1.62
C GLU A 19 -14.51 9.21 -0.29
N HIS A 20 -14.13 10.49 -0.26
CA HIS A 20 -13.36 11.15 0.80
C HIS A 20 -13.87 10.89 2.23
N TYR A 21 -13.02 10.27 3.08
CA TYR A 21 -13.33 9.95 4.49
C TYR A 21 -12.85 11.02 5.47
N GLY A 22 -12.65 12.26 5.00
CA GLY A 22 -12.23 13.37 5.86
C GLY A 22 -10.89 13.06 6.56
N PRO A 23 -10.79 13.30 7.88
CA PRO A 23 -9.58 13.01 8.66
C PRO A 23 -9.12 11.55 8.62
N LEU A 24 -10.00 10.60 8.29
CA LEU A 24 -9.67 9.17 8.21
C LEU A 24 -9.12 8.76 6.86
N SER A 25 -9.10 9.65 5.86
CA SER A 25 -8.58 9.36 4.53
C SER A 25 -7.18 8.73 4.54
N PRO A 26 -6.21 9.18 5.38
CA PRO A 26 -4.88 8.54 5.43
C PRO A 26 -4.91 7.07 5.81
N LEU A 27 -5.81 6.66 6.72
CA LEU A 27 -5.96 5.27 7.14
C LEU A 27 -6.49 4.40 6.01
N LEU A 28 -7.42 4.91 5.20
CA LEU A 28 -7.94 4.13 4.08
C LEU A 28 -6.93 4.05 2.93
N HIS A 29 -6.20 5.13 2.66
CA HIS A 29 -5.23 5.19 1.55
C HIS A 29 -3.98 4.35 1.80
N VAL A 30 -3.66 3.96 3.04
CA VAL A 30 -2.52 3.07 3.32
C VAL A 30 -2.81 1.61 2.95
N VAL A 31 -4.07 1.18 2.97
CA VAL A 31 -4.47 -0.20 2.67
C VAL A 31 -4.02 -0.68 1.28
N PRO A 32 -4.27 0.04 0.16
CA PRO A 32 -3.77 -0.39 -1.15
C PRO A 32 -2.24 -0.42 -1.22
N LEU A 33 -1.54 0.46 -0.49
CA LEU A 33 -0.08 0.45 -0.44
C LEU A 33 0.46 -0.77 0.33
N GLN A 34 -0.22 -1.18 1.41
CA GLN A 34 0.08 -2.42 2.14
C GLN A 34 -0.13 -3.65 1.25
N LEU A 35 -1.23 -3.69 0.48
CA LEU A 35 -1.51 -4.77 -0.48
C LEU A 35 -0.49 -4.80 -1.63
N LEU A 36 -0.10 -3.63 -2.15
CA LEU A 36 0.95 -3.54 -3.18
C LEU A 36 2.27 -4.11 -2.66
N ALA A 37 2.67 -3.76 -1.44
CA ALA A 37 3.88 -4.30 -0.81
C ALA A 37 3.79 -5.82 -0.64
N TYR A 38 2.65 -6.32 -0.14
CA TYR A 38 2.37 -7.75 0.01
C TYR A 38 2.49 -8.51 -1.32
N HIS A 39 1.75 -8.09 -2.34
CA HIS A 39 1.76 -8.75 -3.64
C HIS A 39 3.13 -8.66 -4.32
N THR A 40 3.85 -7.55 -4.15
CA THR A 40 5.23 -7.43 -4.66
C THR A 40 6.16 -8.43 -3.97
N ALA A 41 6.07 -8.57 -2.65
CA ALA A 41 6.89 -9.52 -1.90
C ALA A 41 6.57 -10.98 -2.29
N CYS A 42 5.28 -11.32 -2.45
CA CYS A 42 4.87 -12.63 -2.96
C CYS A 42 5.41 -12.89 -4.38
N ALA A 43 5.28 -11.93 -5.29
CA ALA A 43 5.78 -12.06 -6.66
C ALA A 43 7.30 -12.19 -6.73
N ARG A 44 8.02 -11.61 -5.78
CA ARG A 44 9.48 -11.71 -5.65
C ARG A 44 9.95 -12.94 -4.86
N GLY A 45 9.03 -13.74 -4.30
CA GLY A 45 9.35 -14.92 -3.50
C GLY A 45 10.07 -14.59 -2.18
N THR A 46 9.88 -13.38 -1.63
CA THR A 46 10.45 -12.98 -0.33
C THR A 46 9.49 -13.31 0.80
N ASP A 47 10.03 -13.70 1.97
CA ASP A 47 9.22 -13.96 3.17
C ASP A 47 8.63 -12.66 3.72
N VAL A 48 7.31 -12.54 3.65
CA VAL A 48 6.53 -11.38 4.11
C VAL A 48 6.48 -11.32 5.64
N ASP A 49 6.40 -12.47 6.30
CA ASP A 49 6.24 -12.56 7.76
C ASP A 49 7.58 -12.41 8.49
N LYS A 50 8.69 -12.74 7.81
CA LYS A 50 10.05 -12.64 8.34
C LYS A 50 10.97 -11.88 7.38
N PRO A 51 10.77 -10.56 7.23
CA PRO A 51 11.62 -9.76 6.36
C PRO A 51 13.07 -9.74 6.85
N ARG A 52 14.01 -9.68 5.90
CA ARG A 52 15.45 -9.67 6.20
C ARG A 52 15.80 -8.49 7.09
N ASN A 53 16.70 -8.72 8.06
CA ASN A 53 17.25 -7.72 8.98
C ASN A 53 16.22 -7.05 9.91
N LEU A 54 15.02 -7.60 10.04
CA LEU A 54 13.98 -7.06 10.91
C LEU A 54 13.55 -8.08 11.95
N ALA A 55 13.10 -7.53 13.08
CA ALA A 55 12.41 -8.26 14.13
C ALA A 55 11.09 -7.55 14.42
N LYS A 56 10.11 -8.28 14.97
CA LYS A 56 8.80 -7.72 15.32
C LYS A 56 8.89 -6.58 16.34
N SER A 57 9.86 -6.64 17.25
CA SER A 57 10.13 -5.63 18.26
C SER A 57 11.63 -5.57 18.53
N VAL A 58 12.17 -4.36 18.68
CA VAL A 58 13.55 -4.13 19.11
C VAL A 58 13.53 -3.90 20.62
N THR A 59 14.23 -4.75 21.37
CA THR A 59 14.23 -4.73 22.85
C THR A 59 15.64 -4.59 23.43
N VAL A 60 16.59 -4.09 22.64
CA VAL A 60 17.96 -3.82 23.10
C VAL A 60 18.11 -2.34 23.42
N GLU A 61 18.89 -2.05 24.47
CA GLU A 61 19.30 -0.69 24.85
C GLU A 61 20.48 -0.20 24.00
#